data_AF-A0A451A084-F1
#
_entry.id   AF-A0A451A084-F1
#
_cell.length_a   1.000
_cell.length_b   1.000
_cell.length_c   1.000
_cell.angle_alpha   90.00
_cell.angle_beta   90.00
_cell.angle_gamma   90.00
#
_symmetry.space_group_name_H-M   'P 1'
#
loop_
_entity.id
_entity.type
_entity.pdbx_description
1 polymer ?
#
loop_
_entity_poly.entity_id
_entity_poly.type
_entity_poly.pdbx_seq_one_letter_code
_entity_poly.pdbx_strand_id
1 'polypeptide(L)'
;MPSWGAQSRAQTECGILEMSKYAFTNYFEDKVLAKRPYLKKAYCIRVCQNPLKVEPQEHNRFRFWGTIAELDGRVLRVVTLEDKKTIHNAFPYRRFKT
;
A
#
# COMPACT_ATOMS: atom_id res chain seq x y z
N MET A 1 -38.81 4.41 -17.56
CA MET A 1 -38.00 5.65 -17.59
C MET A 1 -37.00 5.58 -16.44
N PRO A 2 -35.69 5.74 -16.68
CA PRO A 2 -34.68 5.28 -15.72
C PRO A 2 -34.39 6.35 -14.66
N SER A 3 -34.57 5.98 -13.39
CA SER A 3 -34.10 6.72 -12.21
C SER A 3 -32.66 6.28 -11.91
N TRP A 4 -31.67 7.05 -12.36
CA TRP A 4 -30.28 6.87 -11.94
C TRP A 4 -30.04 7.66 -10.67
N GLY A 5 -30.02 6.94 -9.54
CA GLY A 5 -29.81 7.47 -8.21
C GLY A 5 -28.41 8.05 -8.02
N ALA A 6 -28.36 9.21 -7.37
CA ALA A 6 -27.15 9.93 -6.98
C ALA A 6 -26.38 9.22 -5.85
N GLN A 7 -25.62 8.17 -6.18
CA GLN A 7 -24.79 7.43 -5.20
C GLN A 7 -23.28 7.40 -5.51
N SER A 8 -22.77 8.09 -6.54
CA SER A 8 -21.37 7.91 -6.98
C SER A 8 -20.35 8.98 -6.52
N ARG A 9 -20.74 10.07 -5.86
CA ARG A 9 -19.79 11.15 -5.47
C ARG A 9 -19.02 10.86 -4.17
N ALA A 10 -19.71 10.44 -3.09
CA ALA A 10 -19.08 10.28 -1.77
C ALA A 10 -18.03 9.16 -1.71
N GLN A 11 -18.21 8.06 -2.46
CA GLN A 11 -17.27 6.94 -2.50
C GLN A 11 -15.92 7.35 -3.13
N THR A 12 -15.95 8.28 -4.09
CA THR A 12 -14.77 8.71 -4.86
C THR A 12 -13.94 9.74 -4.09
N GLU A 13 -14.58 10.69 -3.40
CA GLU A 13 -13.87 11.67 -2.56
C GLU A 13 -13.20 11.04 -1.33
N CYS A 14 -13.85 10.08 -0.67
CA CYS A 14 -13.29 9.42 0.52
C CYS A 14 -12.02 8.62 0.18
N GLY A 15 -12.00 7.96 -1.00
CA GLY A 15 -10.81 7.27 -1.50
C GLY A 15 -9.65 8.19 -1.89
N ILE A 16 -9.94 9.36 -2.46
CA ILE A 16 -8.93 10.35 -2.88
C ILE A 16 -8.30 11.06 -1.67
N LEU A 17 -9.10 11.43 -0.67
CA LEU A 17 -8.61 12.03 0.59
C LEU A 17 -7.81 11.05 1.45
N GLU A 18 -8.05 9.75 1.31
CA GLU A 18 -7.25 8.71 1.97
C GLU A 18 -5.90 8.48 1.27
N MET A 19 -5.86 8.53 -0.06
CA MET A 19 -4.61 8.44 -0.82
C MET A 19 -3.67 9.62 -0.56
N SER A 20 -4.20 10.82 -0.30
CA SER A 20 -3.40 12.02 -0.04
C SER A 20 -2.69 12.02 1.32
N LYS A 21 -3.03 11.09 2.23
CA LYS A 21 -2.34 10.93 3.52
C LYS A 21 -1.00 10.20 3.42
N TYR A 22 -0.75 9.52 2.31
CA TYR A 22 0.46 8.70 2.12
C TYR A 22 1.38 9.33 1.08
N ALA A 23 2.67 9.37 1.41
CA ALA A 23 3.71 9.85 0.52
C ALA A 23 4.57 8.69 0.02
N PHE A 24 5.25 8.90 -1.10
CA PHE A 24 6.21 7.93 -1.66
C PHE A 24 7.55 8.62 -1.86
N THR A 25 8.63 7.96 -1.46
CA THR A 25 9.99 8.49 -1.70
C THR A 25 10.40 8.31 -3.17
N ASN A 26 11.32 9.15 -3.67
CA ASN A 26 11.89 8.97 -5.02
C ASN A 26 12.51 7.58 -5.19
N TYR A 27 13.14 7.04 -4.15
CA TYR A 27 13.65 5.67 -4.17
C TYR A 27 12.55 4.64 -4.50
N PHE A 28 11.34 4.82 -3.95
CA PHE A 28 10.21 3.94 -4.23
C PHE A 28 9.82 4.01 -5.71
N GLU A 29 9.66 5.21 -6.25
CA GLU A 29 9.23 5.42 -7.62
C GLU A 29 10.28 4.92 -8.62
N ASP A 30 11.54 5.32 -8.43
CA ASP A 30 12.61 5.05 -9.38
C ASP A 30 13.16 3.63 -9.29
N LYS A 31 13.15 3.02 -8.10
CA LYS A 31 13.81 1.71 -7.87
C LYS A 31 12.82 0.60 -7.59
N VAL A 32 11.75 0.86 -6.83
CA VAL A 32 10.80 -0.20 -6.44
C VAL A 32 9.82 -0.49 -7.56
N LEU A 33 9.17 0.55 -8.11
CA LEU A 33 8.22 0.40 -9.21
C LEU A 33 8.94 -0.05 -10.50
N ALA A 34 10.12 0.50 -10.80
CA ALA A 34 10.92 0.06 -11.95
C ALA A 34 11.25 -1.44 -11.92
N LYS A 35 11.57 -1.99 -10.74
CA LYS A 35 11.84 -3.44 -10.58
C LYS A 35 10.58 -4.30 -10.47
N ARG A 36 9.42 -3.70 -10.16
CA ARG A 36 8.16 -4.40 -9.87
C ARG A 36 7.00 -3.64 -10.52
N PRO A 37 6.88 -3.64 -11.85
CA PRO A 37 5.85 -2.88 -12.56
C PRO A 37 4.43 -3.34 -12.22
N TYR A 38 4.27 -4.56 -11.68
CA TYR A 38 2.98 -5.09 -11.19
C TYR A 38 2.54 -4.49 -9.85
N LEU A 39 3.43 -3.82 -9.11
CA LEU A 39 3.13 -3.25 -7.81
C LEU A 39 2.42 -1.90 -7.97
N LYS A 40 1.23 -1.74 -7.39
CA LYS A 40 0.50 -0.48 -7.39
C LYS A 40 0.65 0.26 -6.07
N LYS A 41 0.74 1.60 -6.12
CA LYS A 41 0.75 2.47 -4.94
C LYS A 41 -0.45 2.21 -4.01
N ALA A 42 -1.63 2.02 -4.59
CA ALA A 42 -2.86 1.67 -3.86
C ALA A 42 -2.72 0.39 -3.02
N TYR A 43 -1.92 -0.59 -3.46
CA TYR A 43 -1.70 -1.83 -2.70
C TYR A 43 -0.90 -1.54 -1.43
N CYS A 44 0.12 -0.68 -1.54
CA CYS A 44 0.95 -0.31 -0.40
C CYS A 44 0.14 0.47 0.65
N ILE A 45 -0.70 1.41 0.19
CA ILE A 45 -1.61 2.18 1.04
C ILE A 45 -2.57 1.25 1.80
N ARG A 46 -3.22 0.32 1.10
CA ARG A 46 -4.13 -0.66 1.73
C ARG A 46 -3.44 -1.47 2.84
N VAL A 47 -2.20 -1.90 2.62
CA VAL A 47 -1.42 -2.62 3.66
C VAL A 47 -1.13 -1.72 4.86
N CYS A 48 -0.81 -0.44 4.65
CA CYS A 48 -0.59 0.48 5.76
C CYS A 48 -1.88 0.82 6.53
N GLN A 49 -3.03 0.83 5.85
CA GLN A 49 -4.34 1.11 6.46
C GLN A 49 -4.88 -0.06 7.28
N ASN A 50 -4.76 -1.28 6.73
CA ASN A 50 -5.22 -2.50 7.39
C ASN A 50 -4.12 -3.57 7.43
N PRO A 51 -3.06 -3.35 8.23
CA PRO A 51 -1.97 -4.30 8.33
C PRO A 51 -2.37 -5.53 9.14
N LEU A 52 -1.99 -6.71 8.65
CA LEU A 52 -2.01 -7.96 9.40
C LEU A 52 -0.99 -7.96 10.53
N LYS A 53 0.16 -7.31 10.31
CA LYS A 53 1.23 -7.17 11.30
C LYS A 53 1.94 -5.85 11.09
N VAL A 54 2.36 -5.23 12.20
CA VAL A 54 3.25 -4.07 12.20
C VAL A 54 4.45 -4.39 13.10
N GLU A 55 5.65 -4.05 12.64
CA GLU A 55 6.87 -4.28 13.41
C GLU A 55 7.81 -3.08 13.24
N PRO A 56 8.29 -2.48 14.34
CA PRO A 56 9.36 -1.49 14.27
C PRO A 56 10.67 -2.15 13.79
N GLN A 57 11.46 -1.40 13.03
CA GLN A 57 12.79 -1.78 12.59
C GLN A 57 13.79 -0.70 13.05
N GLU A 58 15.04 -1.11 13.26
CA GLU A 58 16.17 -0.19 13.50
C GLU A 58 16.24 0.92 12.43
N HIS A 59 16.69 2.11 12.83
CA HIS A 59 16.72 3.34 12.01
C HIS A 59 15.36 3.98 11.73
N ASN A 60 14.44 3.95 12.71
CA ASN A 60 13.11 4.59 12.64
C ASN A 60 12.27 4.17 11.43
N ARG A 61 12.34 2.90 11.04
CA ARG A 61 11.50 2.34 9.97
C ARG A 61 10.42 1.45 10.55
N PHE A 62 9.29 1.38 9.87
CA PHE A 62 8.22 0.46 10.24
C PHE A 62 7.92 -0.48 9.09
N ARG A 63 7.71 -1.75 9.43
CA ARG A 63 7.32 -2.80 8.49
C ARG A 63 5.85 -3.13 8.72
N PHE A 64 5.09 -3.09 7.65
CA PHE A 64 3.68 -3.46 7.58
C PHE A 64 3.55 -4.68 6.68
N TRP A 65 2.73 -5.64 7.08
CA TRP A 65 2.39 -6.81 6.28
C TRP A 65 0.90 -6.80 6.01
N GLY A 66 0.49 -7.13 4.79
CA GLY A 66 -0.93 -7.29 4.45
C GLY A 66 -1.12 -8.13 3.20
N THR A 67 -2.21 -8.87 3.12
CA THR A 67 -2.55 -9.71 1.97
C THR A 67 -3.14 -8.85 0.84
N ILE A 68 -2.71 -9.11 -0.39
CA ILE A 68 -3.25 -8.47 -1.58
C ILE A 68 -3.91 -9.54 -2.44
N ALA A 69 -5.24 -9.50 -2.53
CA ALA A 69 -6.02 -10.45 -3.31
C ALA A 69 -5.61 -10.45 -4.79
N GLU A 70 -5.31 -9.26 -5.34
CA GLU A 70 -4.89 -9.06 -6.73
C GLU A 70 -3.47 -9.57 -7.04
N LEU A 71 -2.73 -10.04 -6.03
CA LEU A 71 -1.44 -10.71 -6.17
C LEU A 71 -1.54 -12.17 -5.74
N ASP A 72 -2.62 -12.87 -6.11
CA ASP A 72 -2.92 -14.26 -5.71
C ASP A 72 -3.03 -14.44 -4.18
N GLY A 73 -3.53 -13.44 -3.48
CA GLY A 73 -3.58 -13.45 -2.00
C GLY A 73 -2.22 -13.39 -1.32
N ARG A 74 -1.13 -13.06 -2.04
CA ARG A 74 0.21 -12.95 -1.47
C ARG A 74 0.27 -11.85 -0.41
N VAL A 75 1.09 -12.09 0.60
CA VAL A 75 1.42 -11.08 1.61
C VAL A 75 2.41 -10.08 1.00
N LEU A 76 2.05 -8.81 0.99
CA LEU A 76 2.92 -7.69 0.66
C LEU A 76 3.53 -7.13 1.93
N ARG A 77 4.86 -6.95 1.94
CA ARG A 77 5.55 -6.22 3.00
C ARG A 77 5.84 -4.80 2.52
N VAL A 78 5.34 -3.81 3.26
CA VAL A 78 5.56 -2.38 3.03
C VAL A 78 6.45 -1.83 4.13
N VAL A 79 7.42 -1.01 3.75
CA VAL A 79 8.34 -0.34 4.67
C VAL A 79 8.12 1.15 4.58
N THR A 80 7.78 1.77 5.70
CA THR A 80 7.65 3.22 5.82
C THR A 80 8.83 3.81 6.60
N LEU A 81 8.95 5.13 6.55
CA LEU A 81 9.76 5.90 7.47
C LEU A 81 9.06 6.04 8.83
N GLU A 82 9.60 6.91 9.67
CA GLU A 82 9.21 7.09 11.08
C GLU A 82 7.77 7.60 11.25
N ASP A 83 7.28 8.34 10.26
CA ASP A 83 5.95 8.93 10.21
C ASP A 83 4.83 7.90 9.93
N LYS A 84 5.18 6.65 9.60
CA LYS A 84 4.26 5.56 9.22
C LYS A 84 3.40 5.86 7.99
N LYS A 85 3.72 6.92 7.24
CA LYS A 85 2.93 7.43 6.11
C LYS A 85 3.77 7.53 4.83
N THR A 86 5.05 7.82 4.97
CA THR A 86 5.99 7.88 3.84
C THR A 86 6.49 6.49 3.51
N ILE A 87 5.99 5.94 2.40
CA ILE A 87 6.33 4.62 1.90
C ILE A 87 7.68 4.70 1.18
N HIS A 88 8.65 3.98 1.73
CA HIS A 88 10.01 3.93 1.22
C HIS A 88 10.26 2.70 0.35
N ASN A 89 9.73 1.54 0.74
CA ASN A 89 9.93 0.29 -0.01
C ASN A 89 8.71 -0.63 0.10
N ALA A 90 8.49 -1.49 -0.88
CA ALA A 90 7.50 -2.56 -0.78
C ALA A 90 7.86 -3.74 -1.69
N PHE A 91 7.58 -4.95 -1.20
CA PHE A 91 7.83 -6.17 -1.97
C PHE A 91 6.98 -7.32 -1.45
N PRO A 92 6.57 -8.25 -2.34
CA PRO A 92 5.91 -9.47 -1.92
C PRO A 92 6.79 -10.23 -0.93
N TYR A 93 6.21 -10.61 0.20
CA TYR A 93 6.85 -11.44 1.19
C TYR A 93 6.94 -12.86 0.64
N ARG A 94 8.16 -13.27 0.29
CA ARG A 94 8.45 -14.56 -0.35
C ARG A 94 8.69 -15.71 0.63
N ARG A 95 8.18 -15.68 1.86
CA ARG A 95 8.26 -16.88 2.72
C ARG A 95 7.18 -17.89 2.33
N PHE A 96 7.47 -18.57 1.22
CA PHE A 96 7.25 -19.99 1.07
C PHE A 96 8.55 -20.54 0.46
N LYS A 97 9.42 -21.07 1.32
CA LYS A 97 10.25 -22.20 0.90
C LYS A 97 9.39 -23.42 1.19
N THR A 98 9.20 -24.21 0.14
CA THR A 98 8.80 -25.62 0.16
C THR A 98 9.58 -26.39 1.22
#